data_AF-A0A2S1QAL8-F1
#
_entry.id   AF-A0A2S1QAL8-F1
#
_cell.length_a   1.000
_cell.length_b   1.000
_cell.length_c   1.000
_cell.angle_alpha   90.00
_cell.angle_beta   90.00
_cell.angle_gamma   90.00
#
_symmetry.space_group_name_H-M   'P 1'
#
loop_
_entity.id
_entity.type
_entity.pdbx_description
1 polymer ?
#
loop_
_entity_poly.entity_id
_entity_poly.type
_entity_poly.pdbx_seq_one_letter_code
_entity_poly.pdbx_strand_id
1 'polypeptide(L)'
;MKKLLPSIFVILFFISCEKTITYTATTDSYSTKDFAICNSQPCPEIALSILNMETPEEAAITVNNWIQTSTINTLYNETEILPSSINDAIELYINNSQISYPETTELSDAHEITIDSAISFGSNTLLSVVFYSYQFMGGASGFDNEMYLNINPQTGKEYSDDELLDDDFYAFAKAQFEKEYPQETFDVTPSNLPDSYLKEVGFTEEGIVLIYNDMGVSSFNMEDKQITIPWELSKDYLNL
;
A
#
# COMPACT_ATOMS: atom_id res chain seq x y z
N MET A 1 71.28 -5.35 -29.25
CA MET A 1 70.32 -4.30 -28.88
C MET A 1 68.89 -4.80 -29.12
N LYS A 2 68.16 -5.20 -28.09
CA LYS A 2 66.68 -5.32 -28.13
C LYS A 2 66.18 -4.99 -26.73
N LYS A 3 65.66 -3.76 -26.55
CA LYS A 3 65.02 -3.31 -25.30
C LYS A 3 63.59 -3.84 -25.30
N LEU A 4 63.25 -4.67 -24.33
CA LEU A 4 61.86 -5.06 -24.05
C LEU A 4 61.24 -3.92 -23.21
N LEU A 5 60.24 -3.24 -23.77
CA LEU A 5 59.40 -2.29 -23.03
C LEU A 5 58.35 -3.10 -22.24
N PRO A 6 58.10 -2.80 -20.96
CA PRO A 6 56.97 -3.38 -20.25
C PRO A 6 55.70 -2.60 -20.63
N SER A 7 54.72 -3.28 -21.23
CA SER A 7 53.37 -2.73 -21.38
C SER A 7 52.72 -2.65 -20.01
N ILE A 8 52.56 -1.43 -19.51
CA ILE A 8 51.69 -1.10 -18.37
C ILE A 8 50.25 -1.26 -18.84
N PHE A 9 49.56 -2.27 -18.31
CA PHE A 9 48.13 -2.47 -18.50
C PHE A 9 47.40 -1.60 -17.46
N VAL A 10 46.94 -0.42 -17.87
CA VAL A 10 46.11 0.45 -17.02
C VAL A 10 44.70 -0.14 -17.02
N ILE A 11 44.33 -0.77 -15.92
CA ILE A 11 42.94 -1.19 -15.66
C ILE A 11 42.16 0.07 -15.29
N LEU A 12 41.39 0.63 -16.24
CA LEU A 12 40.39 1.63 -15.93
C LEU A 12 39.24 0.95 -15.19
N PHE A 13 39.18 1.15 -13.88
CA PHE A 13 37.97 0.90 -13.11
C PHE A 13 36.93 1.95 -13.52
N PHE A 14 35.99 1.56 -14.39
CA PHE A 14 34.76 2.31 -14.59
C PHE A 14 33.91 2.15 -13.33
N ILE A 15 34.06 3.08 -12.39
CA ILE A 15 33.12 3.23 -11.28
C ILE A 15 31.85 3.79 -11.93
N SER A 16 30.94 2.90 -12.33
CA SER A 16 29.59 3.30 -12.75
C SER A 16 28.87 3.82 -11.52
N CYS A 17 28.78 5.14 -11.39
CA CYS A 17 27.91 5.76 -10.41
C CYS A 17 26.49 5.62 -10.96
N GLU A 18 25.73 4.63 -10.48
CA GLU A 18 24.29 4.60 -10.74
C GLU A 18 23.69 5.87 -10.14
N LYS A 19 23.05 6.68 -10.99
CA LYS A 19 22.42 7.92 -10.54
C LYS A 19 21.26 7.54 -9.63
N THR A 20 21.33 7.95 -8.37
CA THR A 20 20.25 7.76 -7.40
C THR A 20 18.97 8.40 -7.91
N ILE A 21 17.87 7.64 -7.87
CA ILE A 21 16.53 8.14 -8.20
C ILE A 21 16.10 9.14 -7.12
N THR A 22 15.54 10.27 -7.56
CA THR A 22 14.93 11.24 -6.66
C THR A 22 13.41 11.16 -6.78
N TYR A 23 12.78 10.88 -5.66
CA TYR A 23 11.32 10.88 -5.53
C TYR A 23 10.84 12.25 -5.10
N THR A 24 9.84 12.77 -5.80
CA THR A 24 9.13 13.99 -5.40
C THR A 24 7.64 13.75 -5.51
N ALA A 25 6.89 14.30 -4.57
CA ALA A 25 5.45 14.15 -4.48
C ALA A 25 4.86 15.31 -3.67
N THR A 26 3.59 15.56 -3.92
CA THR A 26 2.73 16.45 -3.14
C THR A 26 1.61 15.63 -2.50
N THR A 27 0.84 16.28 -1.64
CA THR A 27 -0.34 15.68 -1.01
C THR A 27 -1.53 16.59 -1.25
N ASP A 28 -2.58 16.04 -1.84
CA ASP A 28 -3.89 16.68 -1.91
C ASP A 28 -4.70 16.26 -0.68
N SER A 29 -5.29 17.23 0.01
CA SER A 29 -6.08 16.97 1.21
C SER A 29 -7.54 17.34 1.00
N TYR A 30 -8.43 16.46 1.45
CA TYR A 30 -9.87 16.68 1.44
C TYR A 30 -10.45 16.47 2.83
N SER A 31 -11.37 17.35 3.21
CA SER A 31 -12.02 17.31 4.51
C SER A 31 -13.50 17.70 4.41
N THR A 32 -14.30 17.31 5.41
CA THR A 32 -15.75 17.58 5.42
C THR A 32 -16.09 19.05 5.14
N LYS A 33 -15.28 19.98 5.68
CA LYS A 33 -15.47 21.44 5.53
C LYS A 33 -15.28 21.96 4.10
N ASP A 34 -14.65 21.18 3.21
CA ASP A 34 -14.39 21.59 1.84
C ASP A 34 -15.66 21.49 0.97
N PHE A 35 -16.68 20.76 1.44
CA PHE A 35 -17.91 20.51 0.71
C PHE A 35 -19.06 21.38 1.22
N ALA A 36 -19.56 22.28 0.36
CA ALA A 36 -20.57 23.27 0.74
C ALA A 36 -21.86 22.66 1.31
N ILE A 37 -22.22 21.47 0.82
CA ILE A 37 -23.36 20.68 1.28
C ILE A 37 -23.30 20.38 2.79
N CYS A 38 -22.11 20.25 3.36
CA CYS A 38 -21.87 19.94 4.77
C CYS A 38 -21.93 21.15 5.70
N ASN A 39 -22.08 22.37 5.16
CA ASN A 39 -22.27 23.57 5.99
C ASN A 39 -23.70 23.73 6.50
N SER A 40 -24.67 23.05 5.89
CA SER A 40 -26.10 23.23 6.14
C SER A 40 -26.81 21.98 6.67
N GLN A 41 -26.14 20.83 6.70
CA GLN A 41 -26.69 19.56 7.15
C GLN A 41 -25.56 18.65 7.67
N PRO A 42 -25.89 17.67 8.54
CA PRO A 42 -24.92 16.66 8.98
C PRO A 42 -24.26 15.95 7.79
N CYS A 43 -22.96 15.70 7.94
CA CYS A 43 -22.13 14.98 6.97
C CYS A 43 -21.19 14.03 7.70
N PRO A 44 -20.72 12.97 7.02
CA PRO A 44 -19.62 12.16 7.51
C PRO A 44 -18.37 13.00 7.81
N GLU A 45 -17.58 12.54 8.77
CA GLU A 45 -16.20 12.97 8.95
C GLU A 45 -15.35 12.42 7.79
N ILE A 46 -14.75 13.32 7.03
CA ILE A 46 -13.98 13.02 5.82
C ILE A 46 -12.58 13.56 6.09
N ALA A 47 -11.58 12.70 5.96
CA ALA A 47 -10.17 13.04 6.10
C ALA A 47 -9.33 12.25 5.08
N LEU A 48 -9.06 12.83 3.92
CA LEU A 48 -8.27 12.19 2.87
C LEU A 48 -6.95 12.94 2.69
N SER A 49 -5.87 12.19 2.63
CA SER A 49 -4.50 12.63 2.35
C SER A 49 -3.96 11.81 1.18
N ILE A 50 -4.07 12.37 -0.02
CA ILE A 50 -3.82 11.67 -1.28
C ILE A 50 -2.46 12.08 -1.84
N LEU A 51 -1.52 11.15 -1.87
CA LEU A 51 -0.23 11.32 -2.53
C LEU A 51 -0.44 11.54 -4.03
N ASN A 52 0.16 12.61 -4.55
CA ASN A 52 0.32 12.88 -5.96
C ASN A 52 1.82 12.90 -6.28
N MET A 53 2.30 11.83 -6.91
CA MET A 53 3.69 11.67 -7.28
C MET A 53 4.04 12.51 -8.50
N GLU A 54 5.23 13.13 -8.48
CA GLU A 54 5.73 14.00 -9.56
C GLU A 54 6.92 13.35 -10.30
N THR A 55 7.85 12.74 -9.57
CA THR A 55 9.02 12.08 -10.18
C THR A 55 9.37 10.75 -9.51
N PRO A 56 9.84 9.74 -10.27
CA PRO A 56 9.98 9.69 -11.74
C PRO A 56 8.65 9.70 -12.51
N GLU A 57 8.64 10.19 -13.74
CA GLU A 57 7.40 10.36 -14.55
C GLU A 57 6.67 9.04 -14.82
N GLU A 58 7.38 7.99 -15.25
CA GLU A 58 6.77 6.67 -15.50
C GLU A 58 6.18 6.06 -14.22
N ALA A 59 6.90 6.19 -13.09
CA ALA A 59 6.40 5.75 -11.79
C ALA A 59 5.18 6.58 -11.34
N ALA A 60 5.22 7.90 -11.53
CA ALA A 60 4.12 8.79 -11.17
C ALA A 60 2.82 8.44 -11.90
N ILE A 61 2.89 8.08 -13.19
CA ILE A 61 1.71 7.64 -13.95
C ILE A 61 1.07 6.41 -13.29
N THR A 62 1.85 5.37 -13.00
CA THR A 62 1.33 4.15 -12.37
C THR A 62 0.80 4.42 -10.97
N VAL A 63 1.57 5.10 -10.12
CA VAL A 63 1.22 5.41 -8.73
C VAL A 63 -0.04 6.25 -8.65
N ASN A 64 -0.13 7.34 -9.41
CA ASN A 64 -1.27 8.25 -9.34
C ASN A 64 -2.55 7.58 -9.86
N ASN A 65 -2.47 6.77 -10.92
CA ASN A 65 -3.60 6.00 -11.42
C ASN A 65 -4.10 4.96 -10.40
N TRP A 66 -3.16 4.24 -9.75
CA TRP A 66 -3.49 3.25 -8.72
C TRP A 66 -4.15 3.93 -7.51
N ILE A 67 -3.57 5.00 -6.98
CA ILE A 67 -4.14 5.77 -5.85
C ILE A 67 -5.53 6.33 -6.21
N GLN A 68 -5.69 6.93 -7.39
CA GLN A 68 -6.97 7.47 -7.83
C GLN A 68 -8.04 6.37 -7.90
N THR A 69 -7.70 5.23 -8.48
CA THR A 69 -8.61 4.08 -8.61
C THR A 69 -8.98 3.52 -7.24
N SER A 70 -8.00 3.30 -6.36
CA SER A 70 -8.22 2.80 -5.00
C SER A 70 -9.06 3.78 -4.16
N THR A 71 -8.82 5.08 -4.28
CA THR A 71 -9.60 6.14 -3.61
C THR A 71 -11.06 6.11 -4.08
N ILE A 72 -11.28 6.09 -5.40
CA ILE A 72 -12.63 6.05 -5.98
C ILE A 72 -13.37 4.78 -5.56
N ASN A 73 -12.73 3.61 -5.64
CA ASN A 73 -13.36 2.35 -5.27
C ASN A 73 -13.69 2.27 -3.77
N THR A 74 -12.88 2.92 -2.91
CA THR A 74 -13.14 3.02 -1.47
C THR A 74 -14.35 3.92 -1.19
N LEU A 75 -14.46 5.06 -1.88
CA LEU A 75 -15.56 6.02 -1.72
C LEU A 75 -16.87 5.54 -2.36
N TYR A 76 -16.79 4.82 -3.47
CA TYR A 76 -17.92 4.46 -4.30
C TYR A 76 -17.74 3.08 -4.93
N ASN A 77 -18.50 2.11 -4.45
CA ASN A 77 -18.44 0.71 -4.89
C ASN A 77 -19.66 0.27 -5.72
N GLU A 78 -20.55 1.20 -6.10
CA GLU A 78 -21.74 0.90 -6.90
C GLU A 78 -21.45 0.90 -8.41
N THR A 79 -22.27 0.18 -9.18
CA THR A 79 -21.98 -0.12 -10.59
C THR A 79 -22.62 0.83 -11.61
N GLU A 80 -23.45 1.80 -11.18
CA GLU A 80 -24.32 2.53 -12.11
C GLU A 80 -23.72 3.83 -12.67
N ILE A 81 -22.94 4.57 -11.87
CA ILE A 81 -22.32 5.84 -12.27
C ILE A 81 -20.89 5.88 -11.72
N LEU A 82 -19.89 5.65 -12.57
CA LEU A 82 -18.50 5.77 -12.14
C LEU A 82 -18.13 7.26 -11.99
N PRO A 83 -17.68 7.72 -10.81
CA PRO A 83 -17.23 9.09 -10.63
C PRO A 83 -16.01 9.37 -11.51
N SER A 84 -15.97 10.56 -12.11
CA SER A 84 -14.86 10.98 -12.98
C SER A 84 -13.65 11.53 -12.22
N SER A 85 -13.81 11.83 -10.94
CA SER A 85 -12.76 12.41 -10.10
C SER A 85 -12.95 12.04 -8.62
N ILE A 86 -11.92 12.27 -7.81
CA ILE A 86 -11.99 12.08 -6.34
C ILE A 86 -13.06 13.01 -5.74
N ASN A 87 -13.15 14.27 -6.18
CA ASN A 87 -14.20 15.19 -5.72
C ASN A 87 -15.60 14.66 -6.02
N ASP A 88 -15.85 14.17 -7.24
CA ASP A 88 -17.15 13.59 -7.60
C ASP A 88 -17.47 12.36 -6.73
N ALA A 89 -16.46 11.54 -6.45
CA ALA A 89 -16.60 10.37 -5.59
C ALA A 89 -16.94 10.76 -4.13
N ILE A 90 -16.32 11.81 -3.60
CA ILE A 90 -16.63 12.34 -2.26
C ILE A 90 -18.05 12.90 -2.21
N GLU A 91 -18.48 13.66 -3.22
CA GLU A 91 -19.85 14.18 -3.29
C GLU A 91 -20.89 13.03 -3.34
N LEU A 92 -20.62 11.97 -4.11
CA LEU A 92 -21.47 10.77 -4.13
C LEU A 92 -21.48 10.06 -2.78
N TYR A 93 -20.32 9.91 -2.13
CA TYR A 93 -20.22 9.33 -0.79
C TYR A 93 -21.07 10.11 0.23
N ILE A 94 -20.97 11.44 0.24
CA ILE A 94 -21.79 12.32 1.09
C ILE A 94 -23.28 12.09 0.80
N ASN A 95 -23.69 12.14 -0.46
CA ASN A 95 -25.10 11.96 -0.84
C ASN A 95 -25.64 10.57 -0.42
N ASN A 96 -24.86 9.50 -0.64
CA ASN A 96 -25.25 8.14 -0.28
C ASN A 96 -25.37 7.97 1.24
N SER A 97 -24.47 8.59 2.01
CA SER A 97 -24.56 8.59 3.47
C SER A 97 -25.85 9.24 3.97
N GLN A 98 -26.28 10.35 3.35
CA GLN A 98 -27.50 11.07 3.70
C GLN A 98 -28.78 10.31 3.34
N ILE A 99 -28.78 9.58 2.22
CA ILE A 99 -29.90 8.69 1.84
C ILE A 99 -30.03 7.53 2.81
N SER A 100 -28.88 6.92 3.16
CA SER A 100 -28.85 5.72 4.00
C SER A 100 -29.22 6.03 5.45
N TYR A 101 -28.91 7.25 5.93
CA TYR A 101 -29.09 7.66 7.32
C TYR A 101 -29.66 9.09 7.42
N PRO A 102 -30.96 9.27 7.17
CA PRO A 102 -31.59 10.58 7.25
C PRO A 102 -31.45 11.19 8.66
N GLU A 103 -31.34 12.53 8.74
CA GLU A 103 -30.99 13.42 9.88
C GLU A 103 -31.67 13.14 11.24
N THR A 104 -32.66 12.24 11.28
CA THR A 104 -33.45 11.89 12.46
C THR A 104 -32.84 10.78 13.32
N THR A 105 -31.64 10.29 12.98
CA THR A 105 -31.00 9.17 13.69
C THR A 105 -29.69 9.63 14.35
N GLU A 106 -29.37 9.12 15.54
CA GLU A 106 -28.06 9.34 16.21
C GLU A 106 -26.86 8.81 15.38
N LEU A 107 -27.13 8.16 14.24
CA LEU A 107 -26.15 7.59 13.32
C LEU A 107 -25.69 8.59 12.24
N SER A 108 -26.33 9.77 12.11
CA SER A 108 -25.91 10.77 11.10
C SER A 108 -24.50 11.31 11.33
N ASP A 109 -24.05 11.33 12.59
CA ASP A 109 -22.78 11.89 13.04
C ASP A 109 -21.72 10.79 13.25
N ALA A 110 -22.09 9.52 13.02
CA ALA A 110 -21.25 8.37 13.31
C ALA A 110 -20.44 7.89 12.09
N HIS A 111 -20.51 8.55 10.94
CA HIS A 111 -19.76 8.10 9.78
C HIS A 111 -18.45 8.80 9.65
N GLU A 112 -17.39 8.03 9.45
CA GLU A 112 -16.07 8.57 9.18
C GLU A 112 -15.41 7.78 8.05
N ILE A 113 -14.66 8.50 7.22
CA ILE A 113 -13.79 7.93 6.21
C ILE A 113 -12.44 8.62 6.26
N THR A 114 -11.41 7.81 6.43
CA THR A 114 -10.02 8.22 6.33
C THR A 114 -9.36 7.49 5.17
N ILE A 115 -8.58 8.22 4.37
CA ILE A 115 -7.69 7.63 3.36
C ILE A 115 -6.35 8.32 3.45
N ASP A 116 -5.28 7.55 3.58
CA ASP A 116 -3.91 8.04 3.58
C ASP A 116 -3.10 7.26 2.54
N SER A 117 -2.38 7.96 1.66
CA SER A 117 -1.39 7.33 0.80
C SER A 117 -0.03 8.00 0.91
N ALA A 118 1.03 7.19 0.82
CA ALA A 118 2.40 7.65 0.99
C ALA A 118 3.40 6.72 0.29
N ILE A 119 4.57 7.26 -0.07
CA ILE A 119 5.72 6.43 -0.41
C ILE A 119 6.19 5.75 0.87
N SER A 120 6.13 4.42 0.91
CA SER A 120 6.56 3.63 2.07
C SER A 120 8.04 3.24 1.97
N PHE A 121 8.55 3.04 0.75
CA PHE A 121 9.97 2.74 0.50
C PHE A 121 10.40 3.16 -0.91
N GLY A 122 11.64 3.64 -1.09
CA GLY A 122 12.15 4.02 -2.40
C GLY A 122 13.65 3.76 -2.58
N SER A 123 14.01 2.99 -3.60
CA SER A 123 15.39 2.71 -4.03
C SER A 123 15.56 2.96 -5.54
N ASN A 124 16.69 2.57 -6.14
CA ASN A 124 16.87 2.64 -7.59
C ASN A 124 16.09 1.56 -8.36
N THR A 125 15.70 0.48 -7.69
CA THR A 125 15.12 -0.72 -8.30
C THR A 125 13.70 -1.02 -7.80
N LEU A 126 13.31 -0.48 -6.65
CA LEU A 126 12.00 -0.70 -6.04
C LEU A 126 11.43 0.60 -5.50
N LEU A 127 10.18 0.88 -5.84
CA LEU A 127 9.34 1.85 -5.16
C LEU A 127 8.14 1.11 -4.60
N SER A 128 7.87 1.30 -3.31
CA SER A 128 6.66 0.81 -2.64
C SER A 128 5.84 2.01 -2.17
N VAL A 129 4.54 1.96 -2.43
CA VAL A 129 3.56 2.97 -2.03
C VAL A 129 2.49 2.28 -1.21
N VAL A 130 2.19 2.84 -0.04
CA VAL A 130 1.11 2.37 0.83
C VAL A 130 -0.17 3.17 0.56
N PHE A 131 -1.29 2.47 0.58
CA PHE A 131 -2.63 3.05 0.63
C PHE A 131 -3.34 2.45 1.83
N TYR A 132 -3.71 3.31 2.77
CA TYR A 132 -4.50 2.97 3.94
C TYR A 132 -5.88 3.61 3.81
N SER A 133 -6.92 2.87 4.15
CA SER A 133 -8.24 3.44 4.38
C SER A 133 -8.87 2.89 5.64
N TYR A 134 -9.73 3.70 6.24
CA TYR A 134 -10.58 3.31 7.34
C TYR A 134 -11.97 3.89 7.13
N GLN A 135 -13.00 3.09 7.36
CA GLN A 135 -14.40 3.46 7.22
C GLN A 135 -15.19 3.02 8.44
N PHE A 136 -15.97 3.94 9.00
CA PHE A 136 -17.01 3.63 9.98
C PHE A 136 -18.37 4.03 9.40
N MET A 137 -19.28 3.07 9.28
CA MET A 137 -20.61 3.25 8.67
C MET A 137 -21.76 3.09 9.68
N GLY A 138 -21.45 3.27 10.97
CA GLY A 138 -22.36 2.95 12.08
C GLY A 138 -22.39 1.45 12.39
N GLY A 139 -22.21 1.08 13.66
CA GLY A 139 -22.12 -0.33 14.06
C GLY A 139 -21.24 -0.55 15.29
N ALA A 140 -20.72 -1.76 15.45
CA ALA A 140 -19.86 -2.14 16.56
C ALA A 140 -18.37 -1.80 16.33
N SER A 141 -17.93 -1.76 15.08
CA SER A 141 -16.54 -1.49 14.68
C SER A 141 -16.48 -0.86 13.28
N GLY A 142 -15.37 -0.18 12.98
CA GLY A 142 -15.02 0.22 11.63
C GLY A 142 -14.38 -0.91 10.83
N PHE A 143 -14.02 -0.60 9.59
CA PHE A 143 -13.29 -1.46 8.67
C PHE A 143 -12.11 -0.69 8.11
N ASP A 144 -10.91 -1.21 8.35
CA ASP A 144 -9.67 -0.72 7.75
C ASP A 144 -9.16 -1.64 6.64
N ASN A 145 -8.40 -1.05 5.74
CA ASN A 145 -7.73 -1.76 4.67
C ASN A 145 -6.40 -1.09 4.35
N GLU A 146 -5.32 -1.86 4.40
CA GLU A 146 -3.98 -1.44 3.99
C GLU A 146 -3.59 -2.25 2.75
N MET A 147 -3.11 -1.57 1.71
CA MET A 147 -2.66 -2.15 0.44
C MET A 147 -1.33 -1.55 0.02
N TYR A 148 -0.55 -2.32 -0.74
CA TYR A 148 0.72 -1.85 -1.27
C TYR A 148 0.79 -1.94 -2.79
N LEU A 149 1.46 -0.97 -3.40
CA LEU A 149 1.87 -1.01 -4.80
C LEU A 149 3.39 -1.07 -4.86
N ASN A 150 3.92 -2.14 -5.47
CA ASN A 150 5.36 -2.35 -5.63
C ASN A 150 5.73 -2.26 -7.11
N ILE A 151 6.50 -1.24 -7.49
CA ILE A 151 6.83 -0.99 -8.90
C ILE A 151 8.32 -0.75 -9.11
N ASN A 152 8.77 -0.97 -10.34
CA ASN A 152 10.05 -0.50 -10.81
C ASN A 152 9.99 1.02 -11.04
N PRO A 153 10.80 1.83 -10.36
CA PRO A 153 10.70 3.29 -10.43
C PRO A 153 11.16 3.90 -11.76
N GLN A 154 11.87 3.13 -12.60
CA GLN A 154 12.38 3.59 -13.88
C GLN A 154 11.40 3.31 -15.02
N THR A 155 10.63 2.23 -14.92
CA THR A 155 9.71 1.77 -15.98
C THR A 155 8.24 1.94 -15.62
N GLY A 156 7.92 2.20 -14.36
CA GLY A 156 6.53 2.23 -13.86
C GLY A 156 5.88 0.85 -13.80
N LYS A 157 6.60 -0.23 -14.12
CA LYS A 157 6.06 -1.60 -14.15
C LYS A 157 5.83 -2.10 -12.73
N GLU A 158 4.61 -2.54 -12.45
CA GLU A 158 4.25 -3.28 -11.24
C GLU A 158 4.96 -4.64 -11.20
N TYR A 159 5.49 -4.97 -10.03
CA TYR A 159 6.06 -6.28 -9.75
C TYR A 159 5.00 -7.22 -9.19
N SER A 160 5.00 -8.48 -9.62
CA SER A 160 4.33 -9.52 -8.84
C SER A 160 5.22 -9.94 -7.66
N ASP A 161 4.62 -10.56 -6.64
CA ASP A 161 5.36 -11.06 -5.47
C ASP A 161 6.49 -12.04 -5.88
N ASP A 162 6.23 -12.94 -6.83
CA ASP A 162 7.25 -13.87 -7.38
C ASP A 162 8.40 -13.16 -8.13
N GLU A 163 8.19 -11.92 -8.60
CA GLU A 163 9.26 -11.12 -9.20
C GLU A 163 10.11 -10.40 -8.12
N LEU A 164 9.58 -10.25 -6.90
CA LEU A 164 10.22 -9.56 -5.79
C LEU A 164 10.94 -10.52 -4.86
N LEU A 165 10.33 -11.67 -4.58
CA LEU A 165 10.68 -12.56 -3.48
C LEU A 165 11.09 -13.93 -4.00
N ASP A 166 12.18 -14.48 -3.45
CA ASP A 166 12.60 -15.86 -3.66
C ASP A 166 11.57 -16.83 -3.03
N ASP A 167 11.36 -18.01 -3.61
CA ASP A 167 10.47 -19.06 -3.08
C ASP A 167 10.80 -19.43 -1.61
N ASP A 168 12.09 -19.41 -1.24
CA ASP A 168 12.56 -19.71 0.13
C ASP A 168 12.14 -18.60 1.13
N PHE A 169 11.77 -17.40 0.65
CA PHE A 169 11.28 -16.31 1.49
C PHE A 169 9.99 -16.69 2.22
N TYR A 170 9.05 -17.36 1.56
CA TYR A 170 7.75 -17.66 2.14
C TYR A 170 7.86 -18.61 3.33
N ALA A 171 8.78 -19.59 3.26
CA ALA A 171 9.09 -20.47 4.39
C ALA A 171 9.72 -19.69 5.56
N PHE A 172 10.60 -18.74 5.27
CA PHE A 172 11.22 -17.88 6.27
C PHE A 172 10.20 -16.92 6.92
N ALA A 173 9.36 -16.27 6.11
CA ALA A 173 8.31 -15.37 6.54
C ALA A 173 7.33 -16.06 7.48
N LYS A 174 6.92 -17.28 7.14
CA LYS A 174 6.09 -18.11 8.02
C LYS A 174 6.73 -18.33 9.40
N ALA A 175 8.03 -18.65 9.45
CA ALA A 175 8.73 -18.84 10.71
C ALA A 175 8.81 -17.54 11.55
N GLN A 176 8.91 -16.38 10.90
CA GLN A 176 8.83 -15.09 11.60
C GLN A 176 7.42 -14.83 12.13
N PHE A 177 6.39 -15.12 11.33
CA PHE A 177 5.00 -14.98 11.76
C PHE A 177 4.70 -15.82 13.01
N GLU A 178 5.03 -17.10 12.99
CA GLU A 178 4.78 -18.01 14.13
C GLU A 178 5.57 -17.63 15.39
N LYS A 179 6.67 -16.90 15.23
CA LYS A 179 7.43 -16.35 16.35
C LYS A 179 6.75 -15.12 16.95
N GLU A 180 6.19 -14.24 16.13
CA GLU A 180 5.47 -13.03 16.57
C GLU A 180 4.10 -13.38 17.16
N TYR A 181 3.41 -14.35 16.54
CA TYR A 181 2.08 -14.83 16.93
C TYR A 181 2.11 -16.30 17.34
N PRO A 182 2.76 -16.67 18.46
CA PRO A 182 2.95 -18.08 18.85
C PRO A 182 1.67 -18.83 19.23
N GLN A 183 0.55 -18.13 19.41
CA GLN A 183 -0.77 -18.73 19.65
C GLN A 183 -1.54 -19.01 18.35
N GLU A 184 -1.08 -18.44 17.23
CA GLU A 184 -1.65 -18.65 15.91
C GLU A 184 -0.81 -19.74 15.22
N THR A 185 -1.23 -21.01 15.37
CA THR A 185 -0.57 -22.13 14.69
C THR A 185 -1.31 -22.43 13.38
N PHE A 186 -0.65 -22.23 12.25
CA PHE A 186 -1.16 -22.67 10.95
C PHE A 186 -1.27 -24.20 10.94
N ASP A 187 -2.40 -24.74 10.48
CA ASP A 187 -2.52 -26.17 10.18
C ASP A 187 -1.87 -26.43 8.81
N VAL A 188 -0.54 -26.50 8.80
CA VAL A 188 0.27 -26.62 7.58
C VAL A 188 0.17 -28.05 7.04
N THR A 189 -0.71 -28.27 6.08
CA THR A 189 -0.47 -29.32 5.09
C THR A 189 0.18 -28.70 3.86
N PRO A 190 1.04 -29.41 3.11
CA PRO A 190 1.71 -28.88 1.91
C PRO A 190 0.75 -28.34 0.82
N SER A 191 -0.55 -28.59 0.97
CA SER A 191 -1.64 -28.12 0.11
C SER A 191 -2.18 -26.73 0.51
N ASN A 192 -1.88 -26.24 1.71
CA ASN A 192 -2.39 -25.00 2.33
C ASN A 192 -1.22 -24.07 2.70
N LEU A 193 -0.43 -23.69 1.69
CA LEU A 193 0.74 -22.82 1.84
C LEU A 193 0.39 -21.41 2.34
N PRO A 194 1.37 -20.67 2.91
CA PRO A 194 1.25 -19.26 3.33
C PRO A 194 0.66 -18.33 2.26
N ASP A 195 0.85 -18.62 0.97
CA ASP A 195 0.31 -17.85 -0.16
C ASP A 195 -1.22 -17.77 -0.15
N SER A 196 -1.92 -18.72 0.51
CA SER A 196 -3.38 -18.69 0.58
C SER A 196 -3.94 -17.65 1.57
N TYR A 197 -3.11 -17.14 2.49
CA TYR A 197 -3.50 -16.16 3.50
C TYR A 197 -2.74 -14.84 3.38
N LEU A 198 -1.58 -14.80 2.71
CA LEU A 198 -0.87 -13.57 2.43
C LEU A 198 -1.77 -12.65 1.59
N LYS A 199 -2.11 -11.51 2.17
CA LYS A 199 -3.00 -10.50 1.59
C LYS A 199 -2.19 -9.45 0.83
N GLU A 200 -1.15 -8.92 1.46
CA GLU A 200 -0.33 -7.84 0.89
C GLU A 200 1.15 -8.03 1.25
N VAL A 201 2.01 -7.64 0.30
CA VAL A 201 3.44 -7.46 0.49
C VAL A 201 3.76 -5.99 0.32
N GLY A 202 4.32 -5.38 1.35
CA GLY A 202 4.77 -4.00 1.34
C GLY A 202 6.24 -3.87 1.66
N PHE A 203 6.81 -2.70 1.35
CA PHE A 203 8.18 -2.38 1.75
C PHE A 203 8.23 -1.04 2.45
N THR A 204 9.02 -0.98 3.50
CA THR A 204 9.26 0.19 4.35
C THR A 204 10.76 0.41 4.54
N GLU A 205 11.14 1.52 5.16
CA GLU A 205 12.54 1.74 5.57
C GLU A 205 13.00 0.69 6.60
N GLU A 206 12.09 0.11 7.38
CA GLU A 206 12.38 -0.92 8.38
C GLU A 206 12.56 -2.31 7.76
N GLY A 207 11.80 -2.64 6.72
CA GLY A 207 11.84 -3.98 6.11
C GLY A 207 10.63 -4.31 5.24
N ILE A 208 10.42 -5.61 5.04
CA ILE A 208 9.31 -6.17 4.27
C ILE A 208 8.10 -6.31 5.20
N VAL A 209 7.01 -5.64 4.86
CA VAL A 209 5.72 -5.74 5.54
C VAL A 209 4.92 -6.86 4.90
N LEU A 210 4.37 -7.74 5.71
CA LEU A 210 3.48 -8.81 5.26
C LEU A 210 2.17 -8.71 6.03
N ILE A 211 1.07 -8.56 5.30
CA ILE A 211 -0.28 -8.55 5.85
C ILE A 211 -0.93 -9.87 5.48
N TYR A 212 -1.49 -10.56 6.47
CA TYR A 212 -2.21 -11.81 6.31
C TYR A 212 -3.68 -11.58 6.64
N ASN A 213 -4.56 -12.12 5.80
CA ASN A 213 -6.00 -12.14 6.04
C ASN A 213 -6.30 -12.83 7.38
N ASP A 214 -7.43 -12.46 8.01
CA ASP A 214 -7.96 -13.20 9.15
C ASP A 214 -8.05 -14.71 8.84
N MET A 215 -7.39 -15.49 9.70
CA MET A 215 -7.28 -16.94 9.57
C MET A 215 -8.45 -17.68 10.24
N GLY A 216 -9.40 -16.96 10.85
CA GLY A 216 -10.63 -17.51 11.42
C GLY A 216 -10.43 -18.46 12.62
N VAL A 217 -9.22 -18.49 13.21
CA VAL A 217 -8.84 -19.46 14.26
C VAL A 217 -9.35 -19.03 15.64
N SER A 218 -9.66 -17.75 15.85
CA SER A 218 -10.38 -17.28 17.04
C SER A 218 -11.57 -16.40 16.63
N SER A 219 -12.77 -16.84 17.01
CA SER A 219 -14.07 -16.27 16.60
C SER A 219 -14.38 -14.87 17.17
N PHE A 220 -13.35 -14.10 17.55
CA PHE A 220 -13.52 -12.82 18.23
C PHE A 220 -12.73 -11.65 17.62
N ASN A 221 -11.66 -11.89 16.84
CA ASN A 221 -10.84 -10.81 16.27
C ASN A 221 -10.70 -11.00 14.75
N MET A 222 -11.57 -10.36 13.98
CA MET A 222 -11.59 -10.36 12.51
C MET A 222 -10.59 -9.36 11.89
N GLU A 223 -9.44 -9.19 12.53
CA GLU A 223 -8.43 -8.19 12.14
C GLU A 223 -7.26 -8.87 11.44
N ASP A 224 -6.85 -8.30 10.31
CA ASP A 224 -5.65 -8.70 9.59
C ASP A 224 -4.44 -8.73 10.52
N LYS A 225 -3.51 -9.66 10.26
CA LYS A 225 -2.26 -9.77 11.01
C LYS A 225 -1.11 -9.25 10.17
N GLN A 226 -0.33 -8.37 10.77
CA GLN A 226 0.82 -7.76 10.12
C GLN A 226 2.10 -8.14 10.85
N ILE A 227 3.15 -8.43 10.09
CA ILE A 227 4.53 -8.49 10.57
C ILE A 227 5.43 -7.63 9.68
N THR A 228 6.48 -7.09 10.26
CA THR A 228 7.57 -6.44 9.50
C THR A 228 8.84 -7.24 9.71
N ILE A 229 9.38 -7.79 8.63
CA ILE A 229 10.63 -8.55 8.62
C ILE A 229 11.78 -7.59 8.30
N PRO A 230 12.68 -7.31 9.25
CA PRO A 230 13.74 -6.32 9.05
C PRO A 230 14.66 -6.64 7.87
N TRP A 231 15.13 -5.60 7.18
CA TRP A 231 16.04 -5.74 6.03
C TRP A 231 17.29 -6.59 6.31
N GLU A 232 17.81 -6.51 7.54
CA GLU A 232 18.97 -7.29 7.98
C GLU A 232 18.77 -8.81 7.86
N LEU A 233 17.51 -9.26 7.87
CA LEU A 233 17.11 -10.67 7.80
C LEU A 233 16.54 -11.07 6.45
N SER A 234 15.98 -10.13 5.68
CA SER A 234 15.18 -10.42 4.48
C SER A 234 15.83 -10.03 3.16
N LYS A 235 16.81 -9.13 3.15
CA LYS A 235 17.38 -8.58 1.91
C LYS A 235 17.93 -9.63 0.93
N ASP A 236 18.46 -10.74 1.45
CA ASP A 236 19.08 -11.79 0.64
C ASP A 236 18.04 -12.66 -0.09
N TYR A 237 16.76 -12.45 0.21
CA TYR A 237 15.62 -13.08 -0.46
C TYR A 237 14.99 -12.20 -1.55
N LEU A 238 15.52 -11.01 -1.80
CA LEU A 238 15.04 -10.15 -2.89
C LEU A 238 15.65 -10.55 -4.23
N ASN A 239 14.81 -10.53 -5.27
CA ASN A 239 15.22 -10.79 -6.66
C ASN A 239 15.67 -9.52 -7.42
N LEU A 240 15.96 -8.41 -6.71
CA LEU A 240 16.21 -7.07 -7.26
C LEU A 240 17.66 -6.58 -7.14
#